data_AF-A0AAV0NDN8-F1
#
_entry.id   AF-A0AAV0NDN8-F1
#
_cell.length_a   1.000
_cell.length_b   1.000
_cell.length_c   1.000
_cell.angle_alpha   90.00
_cell.angle_beta   90.00
_cell.angle_gamma   90.00
#
_symmetry.space_group_name_H-M   'P 1'
#
loop_
_entity.id
_entity.type
_entity.pdbx_description
1 polymer ?
#
loop_
_entity_poly.entity_id
_entity_poly.type
_entity_poly.pdbx_seq_one_letter_code
_entity_poly.pdbx_strand_id
1 'polypeptide(L)'
;RIYITQVLKIRKFDKLATCLYIFLVGAKLALAYPLAHNLSNQSLRICHSRRHTMATPIKLTSHTLLCFCCFLLLFTIPPPSVAAGDSSSPSQVISRFQQYLQINTAQPTPDYHLAAEFLISQADSISLPSRSIEFVHGKPLVLIHWPGSDPDLPSILLYSHTDVVPAEPHKWDHPPFSAHLDPSSGRIFARGSQDMKCVGMQYLEAVRRLKASGFRPRRSVYLAFSPDEEIGGHDGAEKFAYSDVFDALNVGIVLDEGLASPGESYRPFYAERSPWWLVIKAMGAPGHGAKLYDNSAVENLFKSIESIRRFRASQFDLVKAGLRAEGEVISVNMAFLKAGTPSPTGFVMNLQPSEAEAGFDIRIPPTADPESLERRINEEWAPVSRNMTFQVMMLSLLAPMNGDRLIANKVRRREQ
;
A
#
# COMPACT_ATOMS: atom_id res chain seq x y z
N ARG A 1 3.75 5.12 2.38
CA ARG A 1 4.12 4.92 0.94
C ARG A 1 5.58 4.55 0.82
N ILE A 2 6.02 3.58 1.61
CA ILE A 2 7.38 3.09 1.58
C ILE A 2 7.39 1.59 1.96
N TYR A 3 8.42 0.88 1.51
CA TYR A 3 9.09 -0.23 2.21
C TYR A 3 8.86 -1.70 1.85
N ILE A 4 8.23 -2.09 0.74
CA ILE A 4 8.24 -3.53 0.38
C ILE A 4 8.89 -3.81 -0.96
N THR A 5 8.61 -3.06 -2.02
CA THR A 5 9.21 -3.36 -3.33
C THR A 5 10.75 -3.35 -3.35
N GLN A 6 11.42 -2.60 -2.47
CA GLN A 6 12.89 -2.60 -2.37
C GLN A 6 13.46 -3.70 -1.47
N VAL A 7 12.66 -4.22 -0.54
CA VAL A 7 13.11 -5.13 0.53
C VAL A 7 13.17 -6.59 0.05
N LEU A 8 12.55 -6.88 -1.09
CA LEU A 8 12.36 -8.25 -1.54
C LEU A 8 13.48 -8.66 -2.48
N LYS A 9 14.28 -9.61 -1.99
CA LYS A 9 15.35 -10.29 -2.72
C LYS A 9 14.78 -11.13 -3.87
N ILE A 10 14.35 -10.49 -4.95
CA ILE A 10 13.88 -11.20 -6.14
C ILE A 10 15.11 -11.81 -6.82
N ARG A 11 15.26 -13.14 -6.74
CA ARG A 11 16.26 -13.87 -7.52
C ARG A 11 15.95 -13.67 -9.00
N LYS A 12 16.98 -13.33 -9.78
CA LYS A 12 16.93 -13.03 -11.22
C LYS A 12 15.95 -13.96 -11.97
N PHE A 13 14.89 -13.38 -12.53
CA PHE A 13 14.16 -13.97 -13.65
C PHE A 13 14.93 -13.68 -14.94
N ASP A 14 15.15 -14.69 -15.77
CA ASP A 14 15.76 -14.53 -17.08
C ASP A 14 14.96 -13.54 -17.93
N LYS A 15 15.59 -12.42 -18.27
CA LYS A 15 15.00 -11.25 -18.97
C LYS A 15 14.35 -11.58 -20.33
N LEU A 16 14.66 -12.74 -20.92
CA LEU A 16 14.16 -13.15 -22.23
C LEU A 16 12.73 -13.69 -22.22
N ALA A 17 12.24 -14.24 -21.09
CA ALA A 17 10.92 -14.86 -21.04
C ALA A 17 9.77 -13.83 -20.91
N THR A 18 10.01 -12.70 -20.23
CA THR A 18 8.97 -11.70 -19.92
C THR A 18 8.56 -10.87 -21.15
N CYS A 19 9.49 -10.55 -22.05
CA CYS A 19 9.17 -9.82 -23.28
C CYS A 19 8.37 -10.65 -24.29
N LEU A 20 8.59 -11.97 -24.34
CA LEU A 20 7.89 -12.84 -25.31
C LEU A 20 6.44 -13.12 -24.90
N TYR A 21 6.16 -13.17 -23.59
CA TYR A 21 4.81 -13.44 -23.07
C TYR A 21 3.85 -12.25 -23.25
N ILE A 22 4.34 -11.02 -23.14
CA ILE A 22 3.54 -9.81 -23.36
C ILE A 22 3.15 -9.66 -24.84
N PHE A 23 4.04 -10.02 -25.77
CA PHE A 23 3.77 -9.94 -27.20
C PHE A 23 2.74 -10.97 -27.70
N LEU A 24 2.76 -12.19 -27.16
CA LEU A 24 1.87 -13.26 -27.59
C LEU A 24 0.43 -13.13 -27.05
N VAL A 25 0.23 -12.48 -25.90
CA VAL A 25 -1.12 -12.22 -25.35
C VAL A 25 -1.77 -11.01 -26.03
N GLY A 26 -0.99 -9.98 -26.41
CA GLY A 26 -1.50 -8.81 -27.13
C GLY A 26 -2.01 -9.12 -28.54
N ALA A 27 -1.37 -10.06 -29.26
CA ALA A 27 -1.74 -10.40 -30.63
C ALA A 27 -3.05 -11.22 -30.74
N LYS A 28 -3.49 -11.90 -29.67
CA LYS A 28 -4.73 -12.70 -29.68
C LYS A 28 -6.01 -11.92 -29.38
N LEU A 29 -5.91 -10.71 -28.79
CA LEU A 29 -7.07 -9.87 -28.47
C LEU A 29 -7.49 -8.92 -29.60
N ALA A 30 -6.68 -8.77 -30.65
CA ALA A 30 -6.98 -7.88 -31.78
C ALA A 30 -7.82 -8.53 -32.90
N LEU A 31 -8.17 -9.82 -32.81
CA LEU A 31 -8.84 -10.57 -33.89
C LEU A 31 -10.30 -10.96 -33.62
N ALA A 32 -10.94 -10.43 -32.57
CA ALA A 32 -12.28 -10.87 -32.17
C ALA A 32 -13.26 -9.73 -31.84
N TYR A 33 -13.49 -8.78 -32.75
CA TYR A 33 -14.72 -7.94 -32.74
C TYR A 33 -15.03 -7.39 -34.13
N PRO A 34 -16.23 -7.66 -34.70
CA PRO A 34 -16.82 -6.82 -35.74
C PRO A 34 -17.85 -5.84 -35.14
N LEU A 35 -17.79 -4.60 -35.64
CA LEU A 35 -18.75 -3.52 -35.45
C LEU A 35 -20.14 -3.82 -36.04
N ALA A 36 -21.21 -3.35 -35.41
CA ALA A 36 -22.47 -3.00 -36.08
C ALA A 36 -23.27 -1.92 -35.33
N HIS A 37 -23.94 -1.08 -36.11
CA HIS A 37 -24.47 0.27 -35.86
C HIS A 37 -25.81 0.41 -35.09
N ASN A 38 -25.99 1.62 -34.53
CA ASN A 38 -27.21 2.44 -34.31
C ASN A 38 -28.51 2.04 -35.04
N LEU A 39 -29.67 2.19 -34.36
CA LEU A 39 -30.71 3.20 -34.66
C LEU A 39 -31.95 3.09 -33.75
N SER A 40 -32.69 4.21 -33.72
CA SER A 40 -33.74 4.67 -32.82
C SER A 40 -35.16 4.11 -33.02
N ASN A 41 -36.00 4.42 -32.01
CA ASN A 41 -37.40 4.89 -32.08
C ASN A 41 -38.59 3.93 -31.91
N GLN A 42 -39.51 4.44 -31.06
CA GLN A 42 -40.98 4.45 -31.17
C GLN A 42 -41.84 3.29 -30.60
N SER A 43 -42.38 3.59 -29.40
CA SER A 43 -43.82 3.75 -29.06
C SER A 43 -44.88 2.64 -29.24
N LEU A 44 -45.52 2.37 -28.09
CA LEU A 44 -46.97 2.35 -27.80
C LEU A 44 -47.85 1.14 -28.20
N ARG A 45 -48.61 0.70 -27.16
CA ARG A 45 -50.03 0.25 -27.17
C ARG A 45 -50.28 -1.20 -27.66
N ILE A 46 -51.14 -2.06 -27.06
CA ILE A 46 -52.50 -1.88 -26.50
C ILE A 46 -52.96 -3.16 -25.73
N CYS A 47 -53.81 -2.93 -24.70
CA CYS A 47 -54.94 -3.71 -24.13
C CYS A 47 -54.91 -5.19 -23.65
N HIS A 48 -55.41 -5.35 -22.40
CA HIS A 48 -56.59 -6.13 -21.91
C HIS A 48 -56.82 -7.59 -22.43
N SER A 49 -57.30 -8.58 -21.67
CA SER A 49 -58.26 -8.59 -20.55
C SER A 49 -58.28 -9.98 -19.85
N ARG A 50 -58.69 -9.92 -18.58
CA ARG A 50 -59.21 -10.90 -17.59
C ARG A 50 -59.72 -12.30 -18.01
N ARG A 51 -59.34 -13.25 -17.14
CA ARG A 51 -60.09 -14.30 -16.38
C ARG A 51 -61.34 -14.94 -17.00
N HIS A 52 -61.46 -16.27 -16.86
CA HIS A 52 -62.63 -16.92 -16.24
C HIS A 52 -62.33 -18.35 -15.74
N THR A 53 -62.83 -18.64 -14.55
CA THR A 53 -62.92 -19.93 -13.86
C THR A 53 -64.18 -20.69 -14.28
N MET A 54 -64.11 -22.03 -14.37
CA MET A 54 -65.27 -22.91 -14.15
C MET A 54 -64.83 -24.19 -13.44
N ALA A 55 -65.66 -24.63 -12.51
CA ALA A 55 -65.55 -25.87 -11.74
C ALA A 55 -66.70 -26.80 -12.11
N THR A 56 -66.47 -28.11 -12.11
CA THR A 56 -67.51 -29.14 -11.95
C THR A 56 -66.95 -30.37 -11.22
N PRO A 57 -67.73 -31.07 -10.37
CA PRO A 57 -67.24 -32.12 -9.48
C PRO A 57 -67.57 -33.53 -9.99
N ILE A 58 -66.75 -34.53 -9.64
CA ILE A 58 -67.08 -35.95 -9.81
C ILE A 58 -66.88 -36.69 -8.48
N LYS A 59 -67.96 -37.35 -8.03
CA LYS A 59 -68.01 -38.27 -6.89
C LYS A 59 -67.35 -39.61 -7.26
N LEU A 60 -66.61 -40.22 -6.34
CA LEU A 60 -66.19 -41.62 -6.46
C LEU A 60 -66.52 -42.39 -5.18
N THR A 61 -67.20 -43.51 -5.36
CA THR A 61 -67.68 -44.45 -4.35
C THR A 61 -66.62 -45.51 -3.99
N SER A 62 -66.86 -46.13 -2.84
CA SER A 62 -66.10 -47.09 -2.04
C SER A 62 -65.55 -48.34 -2.76
N HIS A 63 -64.57 -48.97 -2.08
CA HIS A 63 -63.79 -50.20 -2.34
C HIS A 63 -62.36 -49.84 -2.80
N THR A 64 -61.27 -50.18 -2.11
CA THR A 64 -60.99 -51.43 -1.40
C THR A 64 -59.87 -51.20 -0.38
N LEU A 65 -60.09 -51.69 0.84
CA LEU A 65 -59.19 -51.63 1.99
C LEU A 65 -58.14 -52.76 1.88
N LEU A 66 -57.03 -52.56 1.15
CA LEU A 66 -55.89 -53.49 1.20
C LEU A 66 -54.59 -52.89 0.62
N CYS A 67 -54.03 -51.84 1.24
CA CYS A 67 -52.67 -51.37 0.95
C CYS A 67 -52.12 -50.47 2.08
N PHE A 68 -52.27 -50.90 3.34
CA PHE A 68 -51.67 -50.25 4.50
C PHE A 68 -50.61 -51.19 5.07
N CYS A 69 -49.38 -51.17 4.51
CA CYS A 69 -48.15 -51.61 5.19
C CYS A 69 -46.84 -51.53 4.36
N CYS A 70 -46.83 -51.04 3.11
CA CYS A 70 -45.57 -50.99 2.33
C CYS A 70 -45.23 -49.63 1.67
N PHE A 71 -45.83 -48.52 2.12
CA PHE A 71 -45.57 -47.19 1.55
C PHE A 71 -45.16 -46.14 2.61
N LEU A 72 -44.43 -46.55 3.64
CA LEU A 72 -43.92 -45.69 4.71
C LEU A 72 -42.38 -45.69 4.85
N LEU A 73 -41.65 -45.99 3.77
CA LEU A 73 -40.18 -45.99 3.75
C LEU A 73 -39.55 -45.11 2.65
N LEU A 74 -40.33 -44.24 2.02
CA LEU A 74 -39.85 -43.26 1.05
C LEU A 74 -40.53 -41.93 1.33
N PHE A 75 -40.07 -41.17 2.34
CA PHE A 75 -40.14 -39.70 2.44
C PHE A 75 -39.60 -39.27 3.82
N THR A 76 -38.30 -39.40 4.00
CA THR A 76 -37.54 -38.56 4.94
C THR A 76 -36.46 -37.85 4.13
N ILE A 77 -36.89 -36.96 3.24
CA ILE A 77 -36.02 -35.93 2.70
C ILE A 77 -35.77 -34.98 3.87
N PRO A 78 -34.54 -34.86 4.42
CA PRO A 78 -34.27 -33.81 5.39
C PRO A 78 -34.60 -32.47 4.72
N PRO A 79 -35.17 -31.49 5.44
CA PRO A 79 -35.36 -30.16 4.87
C PRO A 79 -34.02 -29.70 4.28
N PRO A 80 -34.00 -29.00 3.13
CA PRO A 80 -32.77 -28.49 2.58
C PRO A 80 -32.06 -27.76 3.72
N SER A 81 -30.86 -28.25 4.04
CA SER A 81 -29.93 -27.55 4.91
C SER A 81 -29.97 -26.10 4.46
N VAL A 82 -30.29 -25.19 5.39
CA VAL A 82 -30.18 -23.75 5.17
C VAL A 82 -28.86 -23.56 4.47
N ALA A 83 -28.92 -23.23 3.18
CA ALA A 83 -27.74 -23.10 2.34
C ALA A 83 -26.77 -22.24 3.15
N ALA A 84 -25.58 -22.76 3.42
CA ALA A 84 -24.49 -21.99 4.01
C ALA A 84 -24.47 -20.66 3.24
N GLY A 85 -24.91 -19.59 3.92
CA GLY A 85 -25.24 -18.33 3.25
C GLY A 85 -24.05 -17.95 2.38
N ASP A 86 -24.30 -17.72 1.10
CA ASP A 86 -23.26 -17.56 0.09
C ASP A 86 -22.17 -16.62 0.60
N SER A 87 -21.04 -17.23 1.02
CA SER A 87 -19.91 -16.55 1.66
C SER A 87 -19.34 -15.40 0.80
N SER A 88 -19.75 -15.36 -0.47
CA SER A 88 -19.34 -14.42 -1.50
C SER A 88 -20.33 -13.29 -1.77
N SER A 89 -21.50 -13.27 -1.10
CA SER A 89 -22.49 -12.19 -1.27
C SER A 89 -21.88 -10.80 -1.02
N PRO A 90 -22.24 -9.76 -1.82
CA PRO A 90 -21.66 -8.42 -1.69
C PRO A 90 -21.78 -7.82 -0.28
N SER A 91 -22.89 -8.08 0.41
CA SER A 91 -23.13 -7.60 1.77
C SER A 91 -22.15 -8.19 2.78
N GLN A 92 -21.80 -9.47 2.66
CA GLN A 92 -20.84 -10.10 3.55
C GLN A 92 -19.39 -9.65 3.27
N VAL A 93 -19.04 -9.45 1.99
CA VAL A 93 -17.74 -8.88 1.61
C VAL A 93 -17.56 -7.49 2.24
N ILE A 94 -18.57 -6.63 2.10
CA ILE A 94 -18.57 -5.29 2.69
C ILE A 94 -18.51 -5.38 4.22
N SER A 95 -19.29 -6.25 4.84
CA SER A 95 -19.30 -6.42 6.30
C SER A 95 -17.94 -6.81 6.87
N ARG A 96 -17.23 -7.76 6.23
CA ARG A 96 -15.87 -8.13 6.65
C ARG A 96 -14.89 -6.97 6.52
N PHE A 97 -14.99 -6.18 5.46
CA PHE A 97 -14.15 -5.00 5.31
C PHE A 97 -14.46 -3.94 6.37
N GLN A 98 -15.74 -3.69 6.67
CA GLN A 98 -16.13 -2.78 7.76
C GLN A 98 -15.60 -3.25 9.12
N GLN A 99 -15.69 -4.55 9.42
CA GLN A 99 -15.12 -5.13 10.64
C GLN A 99 -13.61 -4.86 10.74
N TYR A 100 -12.87 -5.05 9.64
CA TYR A 100 -11.44 -4.79 9.66
C TYR A 100 -11.10 -3.30 9.87
N LEU A 101 -11.90 -2.41 9.27
CA LEU A 101 -11.77 -0.95 9.43
C LEU A 101 -12.12 -0.45 10.84
N GLN A 102 -13.00 -1.17 11.55
CA GLN A 102 -13.38 -0.86 12.92
C GLN A 102 -12.28 -1.16 13.94
N ILE A 103 -11.29 -1.97 13.58
CA ILE A 103 -10.13 -2.24 14.42
C ILE A 103 -9.18 -1.04 14.36
N ASN A 104 -9.00 -0.35 15.48
CA ASN A 104 -8.13 0.82 15.55
C ASN A 104 -6.65 0.40 15.66
N THR A 105 -5.95 0.41 14.53
CA THR A 105 -4.51 0.17 14.42
C THR A 105 -3.71 1.46 14.23
N ALA A 106 -4.24 2.60 14.67
CA ALA A 106 -3.56 3.88 14.54
C ALA A 106 -2.54 4.14 15.67
N GLN A 107 -1.45 4.80 15.31
CA GLN A 107 -0.50 5.32 16.28
C GLN A 107 -1.16 6.36 17.22
N PRO A 108 -0.68 6.50 18.48
CA PRO A 108 0.49 5.85 19.08
C PRO A 108 0.21 4.52 19.80
N THR A 109 -1.05 4.09 19.90
CA THR A 109 -1.46 2.88 20.64
C THR A 109 -2.27 1.94 19.73
N PRO A 110 -1.65 1.38 18.68
CA PRO A 110 -2.34 0.52 17.74
C PRO A 110 -2.69 -0.84 18.34
N ASP A 111 -3.89 -1.35 18.06
CA ASP A 111 -4.29 -2.71 18.44
C ASP A 111 -3.92 -3.74 17.36
N TYR A 112 -2.62 -4.03 17.27
CA TYR A 112 -2.10 -4.98 16.27
C TYR A 112 -2.52 -6.44 16.53
N HIS A 113 -2.71 -6.82 17.79
CA HIS A 113 -3.16 -8.17 18.13
C HIS A 113 -4.58 -8.42 17.65
N LEU A 114 -5.51 -7.49 17.88
CA LEU A 114 -6.88 -7.64 17.39
C LEU A 114 -6.94 -7.69 15.86
N ALA A 115 -6.09 -6.91 15.17
CA ALA A 115 -5.95 -7.01 13.72
C ALA A 115 -5.42 -8.38 13.27
N ALA A 116 -4.42 -8.92 13.97
CA ALA A 116 -3.87 -10.23 13.67
C ALA A 116 -4.89 -11.36 13.90
N GLU A 117 -5.62 -11.32 15.02
CA GLU A 117 -6.70 -12.26 15.35
C GLU A 117 -7.80 -12.23 14.29
N PHE A 118 -8.21 -11.04 13.87
CA PHE A 118 -9.18 -10.88 12.78
C PHE A 118 -8.67 -11.54 11.50
N LEU A 119 -7.43 -11.28 11.08
CA LEU A 119 -6.88 -11.84 9.84
C LEU A 119 -6.72 -13.37 9.90
N ILE A 120 -6.33 -13.92 11.05
CA ILE A 120 -6.30 -15.37 11.28
C ILE A 120 -7.71 -15.96 11.16
N SER A 121 -8.71 -15.32 11.76
CA SER A 121 -10.11 -15.77 11.61
C SER A 121 -10.58 -15.76 10.14
N GLN A 122 -10.09 -14.80 9.34
CA GLN A 122 -10.37 -14.77 7.91
C GLN A 122 -9.71 -15.93 7.17
N ALA A 123 -8.47 -16.29 7.51
CA ALA A 123 -7.77 -17.45 6.96
C ALA A 123 -8.49 -18.77 7.31
N ASP A 124 -8.92 -18.91 8.56
CA ASP A 124 -9.64 -20.08 9.06
C ASP A 124 -10.98 -20.25 8.33
N SER A 125 -11.71 -19.15 8.09
CA SER A 125 -12.98 -19.14 7.36
C SER A 125 -12.89 -19.70 5.93
N ILE A 126 -11.68 -19.70 5.34
CA ILE A 126 -11.40 -20.24 4.01
C ILE A 126 -10.46 -21.44 4.07
N SER A 127 -10.27 -22.02 5.25
CA SER A 127 -9.45 -23.21 5.50
C SER A 127 -8.05 -23.08 4.90
N LEU A 128 -7.36 -21.99 5.24
CA LEU A 128 -5.96 -21.78 4.89
C LEU A 128 -5.08 -21.79 6.14
N PRO A 129 -3.95 -22.53 6.14
CA PRO A 129 -2.96 -22.43 7.19
C PRO A 129 -2.49 -20.99 7.37
N SER A 130 -2.46 -20.52 8.61
CA SER A 130 -1.95 -19.21 8.97
C SER A 130 -1.13 -19.26 10.24
N ARG A 131 -0.27 -18.26 10.44
CA ARG A 131 0.47 -18.06 11.69
C ARG A 131 0.70 -16.57 11.95
N SER A 132 0.77 -16.21 13.23
CA SER A 132 1.29 -14.92 13.68
C SER A 132 2.76 -15.05 14.03
N ILE A 133 3.57 -14.06 13.65
CA ILE A 133 5.01 -14.01 13.88
C ILE A 133 5.34 -12.65 14.48
N GLU A 134 5.95 -12.63 15.66
CA GLU A 134 6.40 -11.39 16.30
C GLU A 134 7.93 -11.31 16.25
N PHE A 135 8.44 -10.48 15.34
CA PHE A 135 9.86 -10.10 15.33
C PHE A 135 10.19 -9.06 16.40
N VAL A 136 9.17 -8.31 16.84
CA VAL A 136 9.17 -7.41 17.99
C VAL A 136 7.88 -7.65 18.76
N HIS A 137 8.00 -7.71 20.08
CA HIS A 137 6.85 -7.95 20.95
C HIS A 137 5.76 -6.88 20.73
N GLY A 138 4.52 -7.31 20.58
CA GLY A 138 3.38 -6.41 20.36
C GLY A 138 3.17 -5.98 18.91
N LYS A 139 3.99 -6.47 17.98
CA LYS A 139 3.91 -6.18 16.54
C LYS A 139 3.80 -7.50 15.74
N PRO A 140 2.66 -8.20 15.81
CA PRO A 140 2.43 -9.43 15.06
C PRO A 140 2.35 -9.17 13.55
N LEU A 141 3.12 -9.94 12.78
CA LEU A 141 2.96 -10.13 11.34
C LEU A 141 2.16 -11.41 11.09
N VAL A 142 1.07 -11.32 10.32
CA VAL A 142 0.27 -12.50 9.95
C VAL A 142 0.73 -13.02 8.59
N LEU A 143 1.03 -14.31 8.53
CA LEU A 143 1.37 -15.01 7.29
C LEU A 143 0.33 -16.11 7.03
N ILE A 144 -0.37 -16.02 5.90
CA ILE A 144 -1.34 -17.01 5.42
C ILE A 144 -0.72 -17.74 4.22
N HIS A 145 -0.87 -19.06 4.17
CA HIS A 145 -0.34 -19.89 3.09
C HIS A 145 -1.46 -20.57 2.30
N TRP A 146 -1.52 -20.32 0.99
CA TRP A 146 -2.31 -21.07 0.03
C TRP A 146 -1.40 -21.99 -0.80
N PRO A 147 -1.40 -23.30 -0.50
CA PRO A 147 -0.50 -24.24 -1.16
C PRO A 147 -0.74 -24.33 -2.67
N GLY A 148 0.35 -24.27 -3.43
CA GLY A 148 0.34 -24.54 -4.86
C GLY A 148 0.34 -26.03 -5.18
N SER A 149 0.01 -26.39 -6.42
CA SER A 149 0.13 -27.76 -6.92
C SER A 149 1.58 -28.18 -7.19
N ASP A 150 2.50 -27.22 -7.33
CA ASP A 150 3.91 -27.40 -7.68
C ASP A 150 4.77 -26.54 -6.71
N PRO A 151 5.16 -27.10 -5.55
CA PRO A 151 5.81 -26.36 -4.46
C PRO A 151 7.27 -25.97 -4.76
N ASP A 152 7.88 -26.55 -5.80
CA ASP A 152 9.26 -26.25 -6.19
C ASP A 152 9.37 -24.92 -6.96
N LEU A 153 8.26 -24.40 -7.46
CA LEU A 153 8.23 -23.10 -8.14
C LEU A 153 8.36 -21.94 -7.14
N PRO A 154 9.03 -20.84 -7.54
CA PRO A 154 9.02 -19.62 -6.76
C PRO A 154 7.59 -19.14 -6.47
N SER A 155 7.33 -18.80 -5.21
CA SER A 155 6.01 -18.42 -4.71
C SER A 155 5.63 -16.99 -5.06
N ILE A 156 4.36 -16.65 -4.88
CA ILE A 156 3.83 -15.29 -4.97
C ILE A 156 3.55 -14.80 -3.55
N LEU A 157 4.07 -13.64 -3.18
CA LEU A 157 3.69 -12.95 -1.94
C LEU A 157 2.72 -11.81 -2.26
N LEU A 158 1.57 -11.79 -1.59
CA LEU A 158 0.64 -10.68 -1.58
C LEU A 158 0.82 -9.96 -0.26
N TYR A 159 1.30 -8.72 -0.31
CA TYR A 159 1.68 -7.97 0.88
C TYR A 159 0.66 -6.87 1.19
N SER A 160 0.36 -6.68 2.47
CA SER A 160 -0.39 -5.54 2.99
C SER A 160 0.20 -5.12 4.34
N HIS A 161 0.13 -3.85 4.68
CA HIS A 161 0.32 -3.41 6.06
C HIS A 161 -1.03 -3.33 6.81
N THR A 162 -0.96 -3.35 8.14
CA THR A 162 -2.13 -3.41 9.04
C THR A 162 -2.34 -2.12 9.82
N ASP A 163 -1.27 -1.33 10.00
CA ASP A 163 -1.30 -0.05 10.69
C ASP A 163 -1.91 1.05 9.82
N VAL A 164 -2.27 2.14 10.47
CA VAL A 164 -2.85 3.30 9.78
C VAL A 164 -2.36 4.57 10.47
N VAL A 165 -2.27 5.69 9.74
CA VAL A 165 -1.98 6.97 10.39
C VAL A 165 -3.06 7.42 11.39
N PRO A 166 -2.72 8.28 12.38
CA PRO A 166 -3.69 8.91 13.26
C PRO A 166 -4.84 9.63 12.52
N ALA A 167 -5.94 9.84 13.22
CA ALA A 167 -7.06 10.64 12.75
C ALA A 167 -7.38 11.74 13.78
N GLU A 168 -7.82 12.89 13.30
CA GLU A 168 -8.33 13.99 14.13
C GLU A 168 -9.86 13.92 14.17
N PRO A 169 -10.50 13.25 15.15
CA PRO A 169 -11.91 12.85 15.02
C PRO A 169 -12.88 14.02 14.81
N HIS A 170 -12.55 15.21 15.34
CA HIS A 170 -13.35 16.42 15.22
C HIS A 170 -13.38 17.03 13.80
N LYS A 171 -12.49 16.60 12.91
CA LYS A 171 -12.44 17.03 11.50
C LYS A 171 -13.11 16.05 10.54
N TRP A 172 -13.70 14.97 11.06
CA TRP A 172 -14.33 13.95 10.23
C TRP A 172 -15.86 14.07 10.29
N ASP A 173 -16.50 13.98 9.13
CA ASP A 173 -17.96 13.92 9.02
C ASP A 173 -18.53 12.63 9.65
N HIS A 174 -17.73 11.57 9.69
CA HIS A 174 -18.05 10.27 10.29
C HIS A 174 -16.92 9.81 11.20
N PRO A 175 -17.18 9.16 12.35
CA PRO A 175 -16.11 8.70 13.23
C PRO A 175 -15.08 7.84 12.47
N PRO A 176 -13.76 8.10 12.60
CA PRO A 176 -12.75 7.53 11.70
C PRO A 176 -12.74 6.00 11.63
N PHE A 177 -13.14 5.31 12.70
CA PHE A 177 -13.17 3.84 12.78
C PHE A 177 -14.60 3.30 12.80
N SER A 178 -15.61 4.07 12.38
CA SER A 178 -16.98 3.57 12.28
C SER A 178 -17.22 2.67 11.07
N ALA A 179 -16.39 2.80 10.04
CA ALA A 179 -16.59 2.19 8.73
C ALA A 179 -17.95 2.56 8.11
N HIS A 180 -18.30 3.85 8.16
CA HIS A 180 -19.58 4.35 7.68
C HIS A 180 -19.75 4.09 6.17
N LEU A 181 -20.75 3.28 5.81
CA LEU A 181 -21.16 3.07 4.43
C LEU A 181 -22.26 4.07 4.09
N ASP A 182 -22.00 4.94 3.12
CA ASP A 182 -23.02 5.81 2.55
C ASP A 182 -23.86 5.00 1.53
N PRO A 183 -25.16 4.76 1.78
CA PRO A 183 -26.01 3.97 0.90
C PRO A 183 -26.29 4.64 -0.44
N SER A 184 -26.11 5.96 -0.53
CA SER A 184 -26.39 6.72 -1.76
C SER A 184 -25.23 6.66 -2.76
N SER A 185 -23.99 6.75 -2.27
CA SER A 185 -22.78 6.71 -3.11
C SER A 185 -22.10 5.34 -3.13
N GLY A 186 -22.40 4.45 -2.19
CA GLY A 186 -21.72 3.17 -1.99
C GLY A 186 -20.31 3.31 -1.40
N ARG A 187 -19.92 4.50 -0.93
CA ARG A 187 -18.59 4.77 -0.37
C ARG A 187 -18.51 4.37 1.10
N ILE A 188 -17.35 3.86 1.51
CA ILE A 188 -17.04 3.58 2.91
C ILE A 188 -16.04 4.63 3.43
N PHE A 189 -16.47 5.38 4.43
CA PHE A 189 -15.65 6.39 5.11
C PHE A 189 -15.07 5.80 6.40
N ALA A 190 -13.76 5.56 6.38
CA ALA A 190 -12.97 5.18 7.55
C ALA A 190 -11.47 5.40 7.31
N ARG A 191 -10.74 5.61 8.40
CA ARG A 191 -9.28 5.47 8.40
C ARG A 191 -8.92 4.03 8.03
N GLY A 192 -7.97 3.87 7.12
CA GLY A 192 -7.60 2.56 6.58
C GLY A 192 -8.36 2.14 5.33
N SER A 193 -9.45 2.82 4.95
CA SER A 193 -10.29 2.37 3.83
C SER A 193 -9.61 2.46 2.47
N GLN A 194 -8.57 3.29 2.35
CA GLN A 194 -7.73 3.41 1.17
C GLN A 194 -6.25 3.05 1.44
N ASP A 195 -5.73 3.34 2.63
CA ASP A 195 -4.32 3.12 3.02
C ASP A 195 -4.24 2.36 4.36
N MET A 196 -4.02 1.04 4.35
CA MET A 196 -4.15 0.20 3.14
C MET A 196 -5.01 -1.05 3.33
N LYS A 197 -5.84 -1.10 4.39
CA LYS A 197 -6.66 -2.27 4.73
C LYS A 197 -7.53 -2.81 3.58
N CYS A 198 -7.88 -1.98 2.60
CA CYS A 198 -8.62 -2.40 1.41
C CYS A 198 -7.87 -3.43 0.57
N VAL A 199 -6.56 -3.27 0.36
CA VAL A 199 -5.75 -4.16 -0.50
C VAL A 199 -5.67 -5.55 0.12
N GLY A 200 -5.36 -5.63 1.42
CA GLY A 200 -5.35 -6.88 2.16
C GLY A 200 -6.69 -7.63 2.11
N MET A 201 -7.81 -6.92 2.27
CA MET A 201 -9.14 -7.53 2.13
C MET A 201 -9.45 -7.96 0.70
N GLN A 202 -9.08 -7.18 -0.32
CA GLN A 202 -9.23 -7.59 -1.72
C GLN A 202 -8.53 -8.91 -2.01
N TYR A 203 -7.32 -9.12 -1.47
CA TYR A 203 -6.62 -10.40 -1.60
C TYR A 203 -7.40 -11.55 -0.96
N LEU A 204 -7.85 -11.39 0.29
CA LEU A 204 -8.63 -12.43 0.98
C LEU A 204 -9.92 -12.77 0.23
N GLU A 205 -10.64 -11.77 -0.28
CA GLU A 205 -11.87 -12.01 -1.04
C GLU A 205 -11.63 -12.64 -2.41
N ALA A 206 -10.56 -12.26 -3.10
CA ALA A 206 -10.16 -12.91 -4.35
C ALA A 206 -9.83 -14.39 -4.12
N VAL A 207 -9.05 -14.69 -3.08
CA VAL A 207 -8.71 -16.06 -2.67
C VAL A 207 -9.98 -16.85 -2.35
N ARG A 208 -10.90 -16.28 -1.55
CA ARG A 208 -12.18 -16.92 -1.20
C ARG A 208 -12.99 -17.30 -2.42
N ARG A 209 -13.16 -16.36 -3.36
CA ARG A 209 -13.90 -16.60 -4.62
C ARG A 209 -13.24 -17.66 -5.49
N LEU A 210 -11.92 -17.62 -5.63
CA LEU A 210 -11.17 -18.61 -6.39
C LEU A 210 -11.22 -20.01 -5.75
N LYS A 211 -11.10 -20.11 -4.42
CA LYS A 211 -11.25 -21.39 -3.72
C LYS A 211 -12.66 -21.95 -3.89
N ALA A 212 -13.69 -21.11 -3.77
CA ALA A 212 -15.09 -21.52 -3.95
C ALA A 212 -15.37 -22.02 -5.38
N SER A 213 -14.67 -21.50 -6.41
CA SER A 213 -14.77 -22.00 -7.79
C SER A 213 -13.94 -23.26 -8.06
N GLY A 214 -13.23 -23.80 -7.05
CA GLY A 214 -12.38 -24.97 -7.19
C GLY A 214 -11.01 -24.70 -7.81
N PHE A 215 -10.64 -23.42 -8.01
CA PHE A 215 -9.33 -23.06 -8.53
C PHE A 215 -8.22 -23.48 -7.57
N ARG A 216 -7.14 -24.06 -8.13
CA ARG A 216 -5.92 -24.41 -7.40
C ARG A 216 -4.74 -23.71 -8.08
N PRO A 217 -3.99 -22.85 -7.37
CA PRO A 217 -2.85 -22.18 -7.98
C PRO A 217 -1.72 -23.18 -8.24
N ARG A 218 -0.95 -22.94 -9.31
CA ARG A 218 0.22 -23.77 -9.59
C ARG A 218 1.36 -23.48 -8.60
N ARG A 219 1.64 -22.19 -8.37
CA ARG A 219 2.60 -21.70 -7.37
C ARG A 219 1.94 -21.57 -6.01
N SER A 220 2.68 -21.75 -4.94
CA SER A 220 2.19 -21.34 -3.61
C SER A 220 1.99 -19.83 -3.57
N VAL A 221 0.91 -19.40 -2.93
CA VAL A 221 0.59 -17.99 -2.69
C VAL A 221 0.63 -17.74 -1.19
N TYR A 222 1.40 -16.75 -0.77
CA TYR A 222 1.44 -16.29 0.60
C TYR A 222 0.77 -14.93 0.69
N LEU A 223 0.01 -14.68 1.77
CA LEU A 223 -0.45 -13.35 2.12
C LEU A 223 0.27 -12.94 3.39
N ALA A 224 1.01 -11.83 3.35
CA ALA A 224 1.68 -11.26 4.52
C ALA A 224 1.04 -9.93 4.90
N PHE A 225 0.67 -9.82 6.17
CA PHE A 225 0.10 -8.63 6.77
C PHE A 225 1.06 -8.12 7.83
N SER A 226 1.83 -7.09 7.51
CA SER A 226 2.85 -6.53 8.40
C SER A 226 2.28 -5.45 9.31
N PRO A 227 2.81 -5.30 10.53
CA PRO A 227 2.64 -4.06 11.28
C PRO A 227 3.52 -2.95 10.71
N ASP A 228 3.32 -1.74 11.25
CA ASP A 228 4.25 -0.62 11.34
C ASP A 228 4.78 0.08 10.07
N GLU A 229 4.17 -0.07 8.89
CA GLU A 229 4.60 0.63 7.67
C GLU A 229 4.52 2.16 7.80
N GLU A 230 3.48 2.68 8.43
CA GLU A 230 3.20 4.12 8.53
C GLU A 230 4.24 4.85 9.42
N ILE A 231 5.05 4.08 10.16
CA ILE A 231 6.17 4.56 10.95
C ILE A 231 7.54 4.04 10.45
N GLY A 232 7.58 3.39 9.28
CA GLY A 232 8.79 3.02 8.57
C GLY A 232 8.99 1.52 8.31
N GLY A 233 8.13 0.64 8.83
CA GLY A 233 8.15 -0.81 8.52
C GLY A 233 9.37 -1.57 9.07
N HIS A 234 10.10 -0.98 10.01
CA HIS A 234 11.37 -1.55 10.50
C HIS A 234 11.19 -2.80 11.35
N ASP A 235 10.12 -2.88 12.15
CA ASP A 235 9.93 -4.01 13.04
C ASP A 235 9.14 -5.14 12.40
N GLY A 236 8.27 -4.83 11.43
CA GLY A 236 7.54 -5.80 10.62
C GLY A 236 8.28 -6.19 9.34
N ALA A 237 8.14 -5.36 8.30
CA ALA A 237 8.53 -5.68 6.93
C ALA A 237 10.03 -5.94 6.76
N GLU A 238 10.87 -5.07 7.34
CA GLU A 238 12.33 -5.18 7.23
C GLU A 238 12.83 -6.46 7.92
N LYS A 239 12.42 -6.71 9.17
CA LYS A 239 12.82 -7.92 9.90
C LYS A 239 12.30 -9.19 9.23
N PHE A 240 11.07 -9.15 8.71
CA PHE A 240 10.50 -10.26 7.96
C PHE A 240 11.39 -10.62 6.78
N ALA A 241 11.75 -9.67 5.93
CA ALA A 241 12.55 -9.94 4.75
C ALA A 241 13.98 -10.41 5.02
N TYR A 242 14.54 -10.09 6.20
CA TYR A 242 15.83 -10.59 6.65
C TYR A 242 15.78 -11.89 7.43
N SER A 243 14.59 -12.45 7.65
CA SER A 243 14.41 -13.66 8.44
C SER A 243 14.52 -14.93 7.60
N ASP A 244 14.92 -16.03 8.24
CA ASP A 244 14.88 -17.38 7.66
C ASP A 244 13.45 -17.77 7.23
N VAL A 245 12.43 -17.17 7.87
CA VAL A 245 11.03 -17.35 7.50
C VAL A 245 10.80 -16.91 6.06
N PHE A 246 11.28 -15.72 5.68
CA PHE A 246 11.09 -15.18 4.34
C PHE A 246 11.91 -15.94 3.31
N ASP A 247 13.17 -16.27 3.61
CA ASP A 247 14.02 -17.09 2.74
C ASP A 247 13.36 -18.46 2.44
N ALA A 248 12.69 -19.06 3.43
CA ALA A 248 11.98 -20.33 3.26
C ALA A 248 10.72 -20.24 2.38
N LEU A 249 10.15 -19.06 2.14
CA LEU A 249 8.97 -18.89 1.27
C LEU A 249 9.31 -19.04 -0.21
N ASN A 250 10.60 -18.99 -0.59
CA ASN A 250 11.05 -19.04 -1.98
C ASN A 250 10.32 -18.03 -2.88
N VAL A 251 10.20 -16.78 -2.44
CA VAL A 251 9.40 -15.75 -3.11
C VAL A 251 10.02 -15.35 -4.45
N GLY A 252 9.24 -15.46 -5.53
CA GLY A 252 9.64 -15.02 -6.86
C GLY A 252 9.05 -13.67 -7.27
N ILE A 253 7.84 -13.35 -6.78
CA ILE A 253 7.13 -12.10 -7.08
C ILE A 253 6.44 -11.62 -5.81
N VAL A 254 6.43 -10.31 -5.60
CA VAL A 254 5.59 -9.69 -4.59
C VAL A 254 4.71 -8.64 -5.21
N LEU A 255 3.45 -8.67 -4.81
CA LEU A 255 2.50 -7.59 -5.05
C LEU A 255 2.32 -6.84 -3.74
N ASP A 256 2.62 -5.55 -3.79
CA ASP A 256 2.49 -4.58 -2.71
C ASP A 256 1.40 -3.56 -3.07
N GLU A 257 1.20 -2.53 -2.24
CA GLU A 257 0.31 -1.43 -2.56
C GLU A 257 0.70 -0.65 -3.81
N GLY A 258 -0.27 0.07 -4.35
CA GLY A 258 -0.08 1.03 -5.42
C GLY A 258 -1.00 2.23 -5.22
N LEU A 259 -0.98 3.15 -6.18
CA LEU A 259 -1.93 4.26 -6.17
C LEU A 259 -3.35 3.76 -6.41
N ALA A 260 -4.29 4.21 -5.59
CA ALA A 260 -5.71 4.01 -5.83
C ALA A 260 -6.09 4.54 -7.22
N SER A 261 -6.86 3.76 -7.96
CA SER A 261 -7.35 4.13 -9.28
C SER A 261 -8.84 4.47 -9.21
N PRO A 262 -9.28 5.61 -9.76
CA PRO A 262 -10.71 5.96 -9.79
C PRO A 262 -11.51 5.15 -10.84
N GLY A 263 -10.86 4.27 -11.60
CA GLY A 263 -11.53 3.41 -12.60
C GLY A 263 -10.85 2.05 -12.73
N GLU A 264 -11.23 1.31 -13.77
CA GLU A 264 -10.84 -0.10 -13.98
C GLU A 264 -9.36 -0.31 -14.40
N SER A 265 -8.62 0.78 -14.66
CA SER A 265 -7.22 0.70 -15.05
C SER A 265 -6.32 0.65 -13.82
N TYR A 266 -5.55 -0.42 -13.66
CA TYR A 266 -4.49 -0.51 -12.64
C TYR A 266 -3.14 -0.10 -13.23
N ARG A 267 -2.37 0.69 -12.47
CA ARG A 267 -1.00 1.06 -12.83
C ARG A 267 -0.03 0.16 -12.07
N PRO A 268 0.80 -0.64 -12.77
CA PRO A 268 1.87 -1.36 -12.13
C PRO A 268 3.04 -0.42 -11.83
N PHE A 269 3.47 -0.40 -10.58
CA PHE A 269 4.70 0.27 -10.16
C PHE A 269 5.76 -0.81 -9.90
N TYR A 270 6.99 -0.57 -10.36
CA TYR A 270 8.09 -1.52 -10.23
C TYR A 270 9.27 -0.95 -9.43
N ALA A 271 9.12 0.26 -8.92
CA ALA A 271 10.15 1.05 -8.26
C ALA A 271 9.48 2.13 -7.40
N GLU A 272 10.09 2.41 -6.24
CA GLU A 272 9.71 3.51 -5.34
C GLU A 272 10.95 4.37 -5.04
N ARG A 273 10.76 5.66 -4.81
CA ARG A 273 11.86 6.58 -4.47
C ARG A 273 12.20 6.48 -2.98
N SER A 274 13.48 6.50 -2.64
CA SER A 274 13.96 6.56 -1.26
C SER A 274 13.93 8.00 -0.72
N PRO A 275 13.29 8.28 0.43
CA PRO A 275 13.37 9.57 1.09
C PRO A 275 14.63 9.73 1.94
N TRP A 276 15.35 10.83 1.70
CA TRP A 276 16.46 11.29 2.51
C TRP A 276 16.11 12.66 3.09
N TRP A 277 16.11 12.78 4.41
CA TRP A 277 15.90 14.05 5.09
C TRP A 277 17.24 14.62 5.51
N LEU A 278 17.59 15.77 4.94
CA LEU A 278 18.86 16.46 5.16
C LEU A 278 18.63 17.72 5.98
N VAL A 279 19.35 17.87 7.08
CA VAL A 279 19.44 19.11 7.86
C VAL A 279 20.87 19.63 7.76
N ILE A 280 21.03 20.87 7.32
CA ILE A 280 22.32 21.58 7.26
C ILE A 280 22.30 22.68 8.31
N LYS A 281 23.34 22.76 9.13
CA LYS A 281 23.54 23.83 10.10
C LYS A 281 24.86 24.54 9.81
N ALA A 282 24.81 25.85 9.65
CA ALA A 282 25.95 26.73 9.47
C ALA A 282 26.20 27.54 10.74
N MET A 283 27.48 27.71 11.09
CA MET A 283 27.92 28.47 12.26
C MET A 283 28.80 29.64 11.84
N GLY A 284 28.72 30.74 12.58
CA GLY A 284 29.52 31.95 12.35
C GLY A 284 29.59 32.83 13.59
N ALA A 285 30.47 33.83 13.57
CA ALA A 285 30.55 34.78 14.68
C ALA A 285 29.31 35.69 14.71
N PRO A 286 28.69 35.90 15.88
CA PRO A 286 27.65 36.93 16.03
C PRO A 286 28.29 38.31 15.90
N GLY A 287 27.51 39.30 15.48
CA GLY A 287 28.03 40.64 15.29
C GLY A 287 26.96 41.72 15.21
N HIS A 288 27.33 42.97 15.49
CA HIS A 288 26.42 44.10 15.33
C HIS A 288 25.95 44.23 13.89
N GLY A 289 24.64 44.40 13.66
CA GLY A 289 24.04 44.44 12.31
C GLY A 289 24.45 45.60 11.39
N ALA A 290 25.30 46.51 11.89
CA ALA A 290 25.86 47.63 11.13
C ALA A 290 27.24 47.32 10.54
N LYS A 291 27.83 46.17 10.92
CA LYS A 291 29.13 45.72 10.43
C LYS A 291 28.92 44.58 9.45
N LEU A 292 29.80 44.52 8.44
CA LEU A 292 29.86 43.42 7.49
C LEU A 292 30.94 42.44 7.95
N TYR A 293 30.57 41.19 8.16
CA TYR A 293 31.49 40.12 8.51
C TYR A 293 31.45 39.04 7.44
N ASP A 294 32.62 38.62 6.99
CA ASP A 294 32.74 37.46 6.11
C ASP A 294 32.42 36.17 6.86
N ASN A 295 31.97 35.15 6.13
CA ASN A 295 31.69 33.80 6.65
C ASN A 295 30.64 33.81 7.77
N SER A 296 29.64 34.69 7.65
CA SER A 296 28.49 34.63 8.55
C SER A 296 27.71 33.33 8.38
N ALA A 297 27.06 32.86 9.45
CA ALA A 297 26.26 31.64 9.41
C ALA A 297 25.20 31.68 8.30
N VAL A 298 24.50 32.82 8.20
CA VAL A 298 23.43 33.04 7.23
C VAL A 298 23.98 33.08 5.80
N GLU A 299 25.06 33.84 5.54
CA GLU A 299 25.69 33.91 4.22
C GLU A 299 26.15 32.53 3.74
N ASN A 300 26.82 31.78 4.61
CA ASN A 300 27.28 30.43 4.30
C ASN A 300 26.10 29.52 3.95
N LEU A 301 25.06 29.49 4.78
CA LEU A 301 23.86 28.68 4.51
C LEU A 301 23.19 29.08 3.19
N PHE A 302 23.11 30.37 2.87
CA PHE A 302 22.54 30.84 1.60
C PHE A 302 23.34 30.35 0.38
N LYS A 303 24.67 30.33 0.45
CA LYS A 303 25.51 29.76 -0.63
C LYS A 303 25.17 28.30 -0.89
N SER A 304 24.89 27.54 0.17
CA SER A 304 24.49 26.14 0.08
C SER A 304 23.06 25.96 -0.44
N ILE A 305 22.11 26.76 0.04
CA ILE A 305 20.73 26.78 -0.46
C ILE A 305 20.71 27.06 -1.96
N GLU A 306 21.52 28.01 -2.44
CA GLU A 306 21.58 28.34 -3.87
C GLU A 306 22.17 27.20 -4.71
N SER A 307 23.19 26.49 -4.22
CA SER A 307 23.71 25.28 -4.89
C SER A 307 22.62 24.19 -4.98
N ILE A 308 21.90 23.92 -3.89
CA ILE A 308 20.79 22.95 -3.86
C ILE A 308 19.68 23.38 -4.82
N ARG A 309 19.34 24.68 -4.86
CA ARG A 309 18.30 25.23 -5.75
C ARG A 309 18.67 25.05 -7.21
N ARG A 310 19.94 25.28 -7.59
CA ARG A 310 20.44 25.05 -8.94
C ARG A 310 20.38 23.57 -9.32
N PHE A 311 20.78 22.68 -8.41
CA PHE A 311 20.64 21.24 -8.64
C PHE A 311 19.17 20.86 -8.87
N ARG A 312 18.26 21.29 -7.99
CA ARG A 312 16.82 21.06 -8.15
C ARG A 312 16.28 21.59 -9.48
N ALA A 313 16.68 22.80 -9.88
CA ALA A 313 16.28 23.37 -11.15
C ALA A 313 16.72 22.49 -12.33
N SER A 314 17.97 22.02 -12.33
CA SER A 314 18.48 21.12 -13.37
C SER A 314 17.69 19.81 -13.47
N GLN A 315 17.27 19.24 -12.33
CA GLN A 315 16.43 18.04 -12.30
C GLN A 315 15.03 18.32 -12.87
N PHE A 316 14.45 19.47 -12.53
CA PHE A 316 13.13 19.85 -13.01
C PHE A 316 13.12 20.24 -14.49
N ASP A 317 14.22 20.78 -15.01
CA ASP A 317 14.38 21.09 -16.44
C ASP A 317 14.35 19.82 -17.29
N LEU A 318 14.92 18.70 -16.80
CA LEU A 318 14.80 17.39 -17.46
C LEU A 318 13.35 16.92 -17.57
N VAL A 319 12.56 17.14 -16.51
CA VAL A 319 11.12 16.79 -16.48
C VAL A 319 10.33 17.68 -17.42
N LYS A 320 10.55 19.01 -17.37
CA LYS A 320 9.87 19.99 -18.25
C LYS A 320 10.17 19.76 -19.72
N ALA A 321 11.39 19.34 -20.04
CA ALA A 321 11.80 19.01 -21.40
C ALA A 321 11.25 17.63 -21.88
N GLY A 322 10.57 16.87 -21.00
CA GLY A 322 10.09 15.53 -21.31
C GLY A 322 11.19 14.47 -21.46
N LEU A 323 12.42 14.77 -21.02
CA LEU A 323 13.57 13.86 -21.12
C LEU A 323 13.57 12.79 -20.03
N ARG A 324 12.87 13.04 -18.92
CA ARG A 324 12.71 12.14 -17.77
C ARG A 324 11.33 12.28 -17.16
N ALA A 325 10.77 11.19 -16.66
CA ALA A 325 9.57 11.23 -15.84
C ALA A 325 9.87 11.77 -14.43
N GLU A 326 8.85 12.25 -13.71
CA GLU A 326 9.01 12.79 -12.35
C GLU A 326 9.61 11.78 -11.37
N GLY A 327 9.28 10.50 -11.54
CA GLY A 327 9.82 9.40 -10.73
C GLY A 327 11.27 9.02 -11.03
N GLU A 328 11.88 9.58 -12.08
CA GLU A 328 13.23 9.23 -12.56
C GLU A 328 14.30 10.27 -12.18
N VAL A 329 13.90 11.40 -11.60
CA VAL A 329 14.80 12.47 -11.17
C VAL A 329 14.90 12.55 -9.65
N ILE A 330 16.00 13.10 -9.15
CA ILE A 330 16.12 13.42 -7.73
C ILE A 330 15.32 14.70 -7.47
N SER A 331 14.28 14.62 -6.63
CA SER A 331 13.58 15.83 -6.17
C SER A 331 14.19 16.31 -4.87
N VAL A 332 14.41 17.61 -4.72
CA VAL A 332 14.84 18.24 -3.47
C VAL A 332 13.93 19.41 -3.16
N ASN A 333 13.33 19.45 -1.98
CA ASN A 333 12.47 20.55 -1.55
C ASN A 333 12.89 21.02 -0.15
N MET A 334 13.03 22.34 0.03
CA MET A 334 13.33 22.91 1.34
C MET A 334 12.08 22.84 2.22
N ALA A 335 12.18 22.13 3.34
CA ALA A 335 11.09 21.91 4.27
C ALA A 335 11.03 23.00 5.36
N PHE A 336 12.18 23.51 5.80
CA PHE A 336 12.25 24.62 6.75
C PHE A 336 13.54 25.43 6.61
N LEU A 337 13.50 26.67 7.12
CA LEU A 337 14.65 27.56 7.29
C LEU A 337 14.53 28.24 8.66
N LYS A 338 15.60 28.19 9.46
CA LYS A 338 15.70 28.81 10.78
C LYS A 338 16.96 29.68 10.82
N ALA A 339 16.79 30.96 11.12
CA ALA A 339 17.87 31.91 11.35
C ALA A 339 17.33 33.08 12.15
N GLY A 340 18.21 33.85 12.78
CA GLY A 340 17.82 34.96 13.64
C GLY A 340 17.98 34.63 15.13
N THR A 341 18.10 35.66 15.95
CA THR A 341 18.07 35.51 17.41
C THR A 341 16.68 35.89 17.92
N PRO A 342 15.92 34.96 18.53
CA PRO A 342 14.59 35.26 19.04
C PRO A 342 14.61 36.34 20.14
N SER A 343 13.55 37.13 20.20
CA SER A 343 13.25 38.08 21.27
C SER A 343 11.77 37.96 21.66
N PRO A 344 11.33 38.50 22.82
CA PRO A 344 9.93 38.41 23.24
C PRO A 344 8.92 39.01 22.24
N THR A 345 9.37 39.91 21.37
CA THR A 345 8.53 40.59 20.36
C THR A 345 8.83 40.15 18.93
N GLY A 346 9.69 39.16 18.72
CA GLY A 346 10.09 38.68 17.39
C GLY A 346 11.56 38.28 17.33
N PHE A 347 12.37 39.06 16.61
CA PHE A 347 13.80 38.82 16.43
C PHE A 347 14.64 40.05 16.76
N VAL A 348 15.87 39.83 17.21
CA VAL A 348 16.85 40.90 17.46
C VAL A 348 17.37 41.43 16.12
N MET A 349 16.84 42.57 15.66
CA MET A 349 17.17 43.13 14.34
C MET A 349 18.58 43.72 14.22
N ASN A 350 19.20 44.11 15.33
CA ASN A 350 20.54 44.71 15.34
C ASN A 350 21.67 43.69 15.56
N LEU A 351 21.39 42.40 15.36
CA LEU A 351 22.32 41.30 15.62
C LEU A 351 22.38 40.36 14.41
N GLN A 352 23.58 40.19 13.89
CA GLN A 352 23.91 39.13 12.96
C GLN A 352 23.90 37.79 13.71
N PRO A 353 23.11 36.79 13.25
CA PRO A 353 23.00 35.51 13.93
C PRO A 353 24.31 34.70 13.88
N SER A 354 24.61 33.99 14.95
CA SER A 354 25.74 33.05 15.02
C SER A 354 25.44 31.68 14.41
N GLU A 355 24.18 31.37 14.14
CA GLU A 355 23.75 30.11 13.55
C GLU A 355 22.61 30.29 12.56
N ALA A 356 22.56 29.39 11.59
CA ALA A 356 21.46 29.25 10.64
C ALA A 356 21.31 27.77 10.26
N GLU A 357 20.08 27.31 10.06
CA GLU A 357 19.75 25.91 9.80
C GLU A 357 18.68 25.80 8.70
N ALA A 358 18.82 24.84 7.80
CA ALA A 358 17.80 24.52 6.80
C ALA A 358 17.59 23.01 6.68
N GLY A 359 16.34 22.60 6.52
CA GLY A 359 15.94 21.21 6.29
C GLY A 359 15.44 20.98 4.88
N PHE A 360 15.74 19.83 4.31
CA PHE A 360 15.38 19.43 2.94
C PHE A 360 14.81 18.00 2.92
N ASP A 361 13.71 17.82 2.21
CA ASP A 361 13.19 16.52 1.79
C ASP A 361 13.76 16.19 0.40
N ILE A 362 14.53 15.12 0.32
CA ILE A 362 15.13 14.62 -0.90
C ILE A 362 14.48 13.28 -1.25
N ARG A 363 14.00 13.09 -2.48
CA ARG A 363 13.50 11.80 -2.98
C ARG A 363 14.41 11.30 -4.08
N ILE A 364 14.93 10.10 -3.89
CA ILE A 364 15.98 9.51 -4.73
C ILE A 364 15.39 8.33 -5.51
N PRO A 365 15.44 8.35 -6.85
CA PRO A 365 14.99 7.22 -7.65
C PRO A 365 15.96 6.03 -7.52
N PRO A 366 15.50 4.77 -7.70
CA PRO A 366 16.38 3.61 -7.65
C PRO A 366 17.51 3.59 -8.66
N THR A 367 17.41 4.39 -9.72
CA THR A 367 18.41 4.54 -10.77
C THR A 367 19.48 5.58 -10.46
N ALA A 368 19.31 6.39 -9.41
CA ALA A 368 20.29 7.37 -9.01
C ALA A 368 21.45 6.73 -8.24
N ASP A 369 22.64 7.32 -8.39
CA ASP A 369 23.83 6.95 -7.60
C ASP A 369 23.78 7.65 -6.23
N PRO A 370 23.53 6.91 -5.12
CA PRO A 370 23.49 7.49 -3.79
C PRO A 370 24.86 8.02 -3.34
N GLU A 371 25.98 7.43 -3.79
CA GLU A 371 27.31 7.88 -3.40
C GLU A 371 27.66 9.24 -4.02
N SER A 372 27.23 9.48 -5.25
CA SER A 372 27.35 10.79 -5.91
C SER A 372 26.59 11.88 -5.16
N LEU A 373 25.38 11.57 -4.68
CA LEU A 373 24.61 12.51 -3.86
C LEU A 373 25.26 12.75 -2.49
N GLU A 374 25.76 11.69 -1.83
CA GLU A 374 26.52 11.84 -0.58
C GLU A 374 27.74 12.73 -0.78
N ARG A 375 28.51 12.52 -1.85
CA ARG A 375 29.67 13.35 -2.19
C ARG A 375 29.28 14.81 -2.37
N ARG A 376 28.19 15.07 -3.11
CA ARG A 376 27.64 16.41 -3.30
C ARG A 376 27.24 17.07 -1.98
N ILE A 377 26.59 16.33 -1.08
CA ILE A 377 26.25 16.83 0.27
C ILE A 377 27.53 17.24 1.00
N ASN A 378 28.55 16.39 1.00
CA ASN A 378 29.78 16.60 1.76
C ASN A 378 30.68 17.72 1.22
N GLU A 379 30.73 17.89 -0.11
CA GLU A 379 31.70 18.74 -0.80
C GLU A 379 31.10 20.06 -1.31
N GLU A 380 29.80 20.08 -1.63
CA GLU A 380 29.15 21.23 -2.26
C GLU A 380 28.08 21.86 -1.37
N TRP A 381 27.19 21.06 -0.79
CA TRP A 381 26.03 21.56 -0.04
C TRP A 381 26.34 21.84 1.43
N ALA A 382 27.16 21.03 2.09
CA ALA A 382 27.56 21.24 3.47
C ALA A 382 29.09 21.07 3.65
N PRO A 383 29.90 21.86 2.93
CA PRO A 383 31.35 21.73 3.00
C PRO A 383 31.90 22.25 4.33
N VAL A 384 32.93 21.56 4.84
CA VAL A 384 33.67 21.97 6.05
C VAL A 384 34.24 23.38 5.91
N SER A 385 34.67 23.75 4.70
CA SER A 385 35.24 25.07 4.38
C SER A 385 34.28 26.25 4.64
N ARG A 386 32.98 26.00 4.84
CA ARG A 386 31.97 27.02 5.20
C ARG A 386 31.46 26.89 6.64
N ASN A 387 32.21 26.20 7.51
CA ASN A 387 31.86 25.98 8.91
C ASN A 387 30.44 25.40 9.08
N MET A 388 30.19 24.31 8.35
CA MET A 388 28.89 23.64 8.31
C MET A 388 28.96 22.22 8.86
N THR A 389 27.87 21.86 9.52
CA THR A 389 27.54 20.48 9.91
C THR A 389 26.28 20.05 9.17
N PHE A 390 26.07 18.74 9.09
CA PHE A 390 24.83 18.21 8.54
C PHE A 390 24.43 16.91 9.21
N GLN A 391 23.14 16.63 9.16
CA GLN A 391 22.54 15.35 9.50
C GLN A 391 21.71 14.88 8.30
N VAL A 392 21.98 13.67 7.81
CA VAL A 392 21.12 12.98 6.85
C VAL A 392 20.46 11.81 7.55
N MET A 393 19.14 11.73 7.51
CA MET A 393 18.39 10.55 7.83
C MET A 393 17.93 9.89 6.53
N MET A 394 18.49 8.72 6.24
CA MET A 394 18.15 7.93 5.07
C MET A 394 17.11 6.90 5.47
N LEU A 395 15.93 6.99 4.87
CA LEU A 395 14.83 6.09 5.11
C LEU A 395 14.83 5.07 3.94
N SER A 396 15.34 3.85 4.16
CA SER A 396 15.81 2.87 3.13
C SER A 396 17.07 3.33 2.38
N LEU A 397 18.15 2.56 2.49
CA LEU A 397 19.24 2.60 1.52
C LEU A 397 18.84 1.79 0.29
N LEU A 398 19.10 2.28 -0.92
CA LEU A 398 19.07 1.44 -2.11
C LEU A 398 20.19 0.38 -2.00
N ALA A 399 19.85 -0.90 -2.00
CA ALA A 399 20.88 -1.93 -2.17
C ALA A 399 21.39 -1.80 -3.62
N PRO A 400 22.70 -1.87 -3.85
CA PRO A 400 23.17 -2.11 -5.20
C PRO A 400 22.51 -3.39 -5.73
N MET A 401 22.15 -3.41 -7.01
CA MET A 401 21.56 -4.55 -7.74
C MET A 401 22.37 -5.87 -7.69
N ASN A 402 23.45 -5.91 -6.90
CA ASN A 402 24.39 -7.01 -6.73
C ASN A 402 24.16 -7.86 -5.47
N GLY A 403 23.06 -7.65 -4.72
CA GLY A 403 22.64 -8.60 -3.68
C GLY A 403 23.23 -8.38 -2.28
N ASP A 404 23.80 -7.20 -2.02
CA ASP A 404 24.20 -6.79 -0.67
C ASP A 404 22.97 -6.35 0.15
N ARG A 405 22.98 -6.66 1.45
CA ARG A 405 21.88 -6.36 2.38
C ARG A 405 21.65 -4.84 2.48
N LEU A 406 20.39 -4.40 2.40
CA LEU A 406 20.01 -3.01 2.72
C LEU A 406 20.33 -2.77 4.20
N ILE A 407 21.08 -1.71 4.49
CA ILE A 407 21.34 -1.32 5.88
C ILE A 407 20.13 -0.47 6.34
N ALA A 408 19.62 -0.78 7.53
CA ALA A 408 18.58 -0.02 8.25
C ALA A 408 18.85 1.49 8.26
N ASN A 409 17.85 2.30 8.64
CA ASN A 409 17.93 3.77 8.73
C ASN A 409 19.29 4.26 9.19
N LYS A 410 20.06 4.79 8.25
CA LYS A 410 21.41 5.26 8.52
C LYS A 410 21.33 6.76 8.75
N VAL A 411 21.50 7.15 10.01
CA VAL A 411 21.73 8.56 10.35
C VAL A 411 23.21 8.82 10.13
N ARG A 412 23.55 9.63 9.12
CA ARG A 412 24.91 10.13 8.95
C ARG A 412 24.98 11.55 9.48
N ARG A 413 25.99 11.80 10.31
CA ARG A 413 26.28 13.12 10.86
C ARG A 413 27.72 13.49 10.58
N ARG A 414 27.93 14.77 10.29
CA ARG A 414 29.23 15.41 10.46
C ARG A 414 29.12 16.34 11.64
N GLU A 415 29.80 16.01 12.72
CA GLU A 415 29.97 16.88 13.89
C GLU A 415 31.19 17.79 13.69
N GLN A 416 31.23 18.89 14.45
CA GLN A 416 32.19 19.99 14.29
C GLN A 416 33.58 19.62 14.80
#